data_AF-A0AAW0VT25-F1
#
_entry.id   AF-A0AAW0VT25-F1
#
_cell.length_a   1.000
_cell.length_b   1.000
_cell.length_c   1.000
_cell.angle_alpha   90.00
_cell.angle_beta   90.00
_cell.angle_gamma   90.00
#
_symmetry.space_group_name_H-M   'P 1'
#
loop_
_entity.id
_entity.type
_entity.pdbx_description
1 polymer ?
#
loop_
_entity_poly.entity_id
_entity_poly.type
_entity_poly.pdbx_seq_one_letter_code
_entity_poly.pdbx_strand_id
1 'polypeptide(L)'
;GCGVNLSNSNPTYCINDAVREYNKEHNTSLPELDRETYLARVFNYFEDLIDIFQTKGPGAVQPIYYKYWLHSNATVTVQNEHRRTESAVIVGVDNYGFLEAQLVSGTTITLQPDGNSFNMMDGLIYSKLH
;
A
#
# COMPACT_ATOMS: atom_id res chain seq x y z
N GLY A 1 -10.72 -8.26 -5.82
CA GLY A 1 -10.12 -9.53 -5.35
C GLY A 1 -8.64 -9.33 -5.10
N CYS A 2 -8.07 -9.97 -4.09
CA CYS A 2 -6.65 -9.90 -3.75
C CYS A 2 -5.99 -11.28 -3.92
N GLY A 3 -4.71 -11.31 -4.29
CA GLY A 3 -3.90 -12.53 -4.33
C GLY A 3 -2.67 -12.37 -3.44
N VAL A 4 -2.35 -13.40 -2.64
CA VAL A 4 -1.18 -13.42 -1.76
C VAL A 4 -0.38 -14.69 -1.98
N ASN A 5 0.93 -14.54 -2.15
CA ASN A 5 1.85 -15.67 -2.27
C ASN A 5 2.19 -16.23 -0.88
N LEU A 6 1.45 -17.24 -0.44
CA LEU A 6 1.59 -17.82 0.91
C LEU A 6 2.76 -18.82 1.00
N SER A 7 2.85 -19.75 0.06
CA SER A 7 3.74 -20.92 0.18
C SER A 7 4.47 -21.31 -1.11
N ASN A 8 4.32 -20.54 -2.20
CA ASN A 8 4.97 -20.85 -3.47
C ASN A 8 6.24 -20.02 -3.64
N SER A 9 7.40 -20.63 -3.42
CA SER A 9 8.71 -19.94 -3.48
C SER A 9 9.15 -19.53 -4.90
N ASN A 10 8.36 -19.86 -5.94
CA ASN A 10 8.66 -19.53 -7.33
C ASN A 10 7.47 -18.84 -8.01
N PRO A 11 7.65 -17.80 -8.84
CA PRO A 11 8.91 -17.15 -9.20
C PRO A 11 9.40 -16.13 -8.17
N THR A 12 8.59 -15.81 -7.15
CA THR A 12 8.89 -14.80 -6.15
C THR A 12 8.75 -15.33 -4.73
N TYR A 13 9.41 -14.64 -3.81
CA TYR A 13 9.42 -14.92 -2.37
C TYR A 13 8.00 -14.96 -1.77
N CYS A 14 7.72 -15.96 -0.94
CA CYS A 14 6.43 -16.14 -0.28
C CYS A 14 6.49 -15.90 1.24
N ILE A 15 5.32 -15.78 1.90
CA ILE A 15 5.27 -15.56 3.36
C ILE A 15 5.96 -16.69 4.14
N ASN A 16 5.77 -17.95 3.73
CA ASN A 16 6.42 -19.07 4.40
C ASN A 16 7.94 -19.12 4.14
N ASP A 17 8.46 -18.49 3.08
CA ASP A 17 9.91 -18.28 2.95
C ASP A 17 10.43 -17.36 4.07
N ALA A 18 9.71 -16.28 4.37
CA ALA A 18 10.03 -15.36 5.46
C ALA A 18 10.07 -16.07 6.82
N VAL A 19 9.10 -16.95 7.08
CA VAL A 19 9.04 -17.75 8.32
C VAL A 19 10.26 -18.67 8.41
N ARG A 20 10.60 -19.38 7.33
CA ARG A 20 11.75 -20.29 7.29
C ARG A 20 13.07 -19.56 7.48
N GLU A 21 13.25 -18.41 6.84
CA GLU A 21 14.45 -17.59 6.96
C GLU A 21 14.60 -17.05 8.38
N TYR A 22 13.53 -16.49 8.95
CA TYR A 22 13.53 -16.02 10.35
C TYR A 22 13.89 -17.13 11.34
N ASN A 23 13.29 -18.32 11.18
CA ASN A 23 13.59 -19.48 12.02
C ASN A 23 15.07 -19.87 11.95
N LYS A 24 15.65 -19.85 10.75
CA LYS A 24 17.08 -20.16 10.53
C LYS A 24 17.99 -19.12 11.16
N GLU A 25 17.71 -17.83 10.98
CA GLU A 25 18.54 -16.72 11.48
C GLU A 25 18.50 -16.61 13.00
N HIS A 26 17.34 -16.85 13.60
CA HIS A 26 17.11 -16.62 15.04
C HIS A 26 17.10 -17.92 15.86
N ASN A 27 17.33 -19.07 15.23
CA ASN A 27 17.22 -20.41 15.84
C ASN A 27 15.87 -20.60 16.57
N THR A 28 14.78 -20.26 15.88
CA THR A 28 13.40 -20.37 16.38
C THR A 28 12.60 -21.42 15.59
N SER A 29 11.40 -21.74 16.06
CA SER A 29 10.52 -22.75 15.46
C SER A 29 9.10 -22.22 15.26
N LEU A 30 8.97 -21.05 14.64
CA LEU A 30 7.68 -20.51 14.23
C LEU A 30 7.01 -21.44 13.21
N PRO A 31 5.73 -21.80 13.40
CA PRO A 31 5.02 -22.61 12.43
C PRO A 31 4.78 -21.80 11.14
N GLU A 32 4.87 -22.49 10.01
CA GLU A 32 4.40 -21.95 8.74
C GLU A 32 2.89 -21.73 8.77
N LEU A 33 2.41 -20.79 7.95
CA LEU A 33 0.99 -20.54 7.80
C LEU A 33 0.41 -21.53 6.79
N ASP A 34 -0.58 -22.30 7.22
CA ASP A 34 -1.49 -23.03 6.33
C ASP A 34 -2.56 -22.09 5.75
N ARG A 35 -3.21 -22.55 4.67
CA ARG A 35 -4.15 -21.72 3.90
C ARG A 35 -5.39 -21.40 4.71
N GLU A 36 -5.88 -22.36 5.48
CA GLU A 36 -7.09 -22.29 6.29
C GLU A 36 -6.92 -21.24 7.40
N THR A 37 -5.81 -21.30 8.14
CA THR A 37 -5.44 -20.35 9.18
C THR A 37 -5.20 -18.97 8.60
N TYR A 38 -4.52 -18.89 7.46
CA TYR A 38 -4.30 -17.62 6.77
C TYR A 38 -5.64 -16.96 6.39
N LEU A 39 -6.53 -17.70 5.74
CA LEU A 39 -7.84 -17.18 5.32
C LEU A 39 -8.69 -16.78 6.53
N ALA A 40 -8.77 -17.62 7.57
CA ALA A 40 -9.50 -17.30 8.79
C ALA A 40 -9.01 -16.00 9.43
N ARG A 41 -7.69 -15.80 9.50
CA ARG A 41 -7.11 -14.55 10.01
C ARG A 41 -7.47 -13.36 9.13
N VAL A 42 -7.31 -13.48 7.81
CA VAL A 42 -7.63 -12.40 6.87
C VAL A 42 -9.08 -11.96 7.01
N PHE A 43 -10.02 -12.91 7.02
CA PHE A 43 -11.44 -12.57 7.13
C PHE A 43 -11.79 -11.95 8.47
N ASN A 44 -11.32 -12.49 9.59
CA ASN A 44 -11.58 -11.91 10.91
C ASN A 44 -11.06 -10.47 11.00
N TYR A 45 -9.80 -10.22 10.61
CA TYR A 45 -9.24 -8.87 10.63
C TYR A 45 -9.95 -7.93 9.65
N PHE A 46 -10.41 -8.44 8.50
CA PHE A 46 -11.11 -7.63 7.51
C PHE A 46 -12.50 -7.23 8.01
N GLU A 47 -13.23 -8.15 8.64
CA GLU A 47 -14.51 -7.88 9.32
C GLU A 47 -14.34 -6.82 10.41
N ASP A 48 -13.35 -6.99 11.30
CA ASP A 48 -13.04 -6.00 12.34
C ASP A 48 -12.75 -4.61 11.75
N LEU A 49 -11.99 -4.54 10.65
CA LEU A 49 -11.68 -3.28 9.99
C LEU A 49 -12.91 -2.63 9.36
N ILE A 50 -13.79 -3.43 8.74
CA ILE A 50 -15.06 -2.96 8.18
C ILE A 50 -15.94 -2.40 9.31
N ASP A 51 -16.05 -3.12 10.43
CA ASP A 51 -16.86 -2.71 11.56
C ASP A 51 -16.36 -1.40 12.17
N ILE A 52 -15.04 -1.25 12.33
CA ILE A 52 -14.43 0.02 12.79
C ILE A 52 -14.75 1.14 11.80
N PHE A 53 -14.61 0.90 10.51
CA PHE A 53 -14.88 1.90 9.48
C PHE A 53 -16.35 2.35 9.49
N GLN A 54 -17.29 1.39 9.56
CA GLN A 54 -18.72 1.68 9.53
C GLN A 54 -19.20 2.38 10.80
N THR A 55 -18.66 2.01 11.96
CA THR A 55 -19.12 2.54 13.25
C THR A 55 -18.44 3.85 13.65
N LYS A 56 -17.17 4.05 13.28
CA LYS A 56 -16.34 5.19 13.73
C LYS A 56 -15.82 6.06 12.58
N GLY A 57 -16.09 5.68 11.34
CA GLY A 57 -15.66 6.41 10.15
C GLY A 57 -14.20 6.18 9.75
N PRO A 58 -13.76 6.78 8.63
CA PRO A 58 -12.43 6.59 8.06
C PRO A 58 -11.29 6.99 8.99
N GLY A 59 -11.48 8.04 9.80
CA GLY A 59 -10.47 8.54 10.74
C GLY A 59 -10.07 7.52 11.82
N ALA A 60 -10.90 6.50 12.09
CA ALA A 60 -10.55 5.43 13.02
C ALA A 60 -9.66 4.34 12.39
N VAL A 61 -9.71 4.19 11.06
CA VAL A 61 -8.89 3.23 10.30
C VAL A 61 -7.60 3.89 9.81
N GLN A 62 -7.62 5.21 9.57
CA GLN A 62 -6.49 5.98 9.06
C GLN A 62 -5.18 5.77 9.85
N PRO A 63 -5.14 5.71 11.19
CA PRO A 63 -3.90 5.43 11.92
C PRO A 63 -3.33 4.04 11.61
N ILE A 64 -4.19 3.03 11.41
CA ILE A 64 -3.78 1.68 11.03
C ILE A 64 -3.18 1.71 9.62
N TYR A 65 -3.80 2.45 8.71
CA TYR A 65 -3.31 2.65 7.36
C TYR A 65 -1.90 3.28 7.35
N TYR A 66 -1.72 4.40 8.06
CA TYR A 66 -0.41 5.08 8.12
C TYR A 66 0.66 4.30 8.89
N LYS A 67 0.27 3.43 9.83
CA LYS A 67 1.22 2.55 10.54
C LYS A 67 1.97 1.60 9.59
N TYR A 68 1.31 1.14 8.53
CA TYR A 68 1.88 0.20 7.55
C TYR A 68 2.16 0.87 6.19
N TRP A 69 2.14 2.20 6.14
CA TRP A 69 2.36 2.98 4.93
C TRP A 69 3.82 2.91 4.48
N LEU A 70 4.02 2.56 3.21
CA LEU A 70 5.35 2.40 2.62
C LEU A 70 5.81 3.60 1.79
N HIS A 71 4.95 4.61 1.58
CA HIS A 71 5.20 5.70 0.63
C HIS A 71 5.63 7.01 1.30
N SER A 72 6.02 6.97 2.58
CA SER A 72 6.49 8.15 3.29
C SER A 72 7.67 8.80 2.55
N ASN A 73 7.53 10.07 2.18
CA ASN A 73 8.54 10.85 1.46
C ASN A 73 8.97 10.25 0.12
N ALA A 74 8.13 9.41 -0.50
CA ALA A 74 8.42 8.91 -1.83
C ALA A 74 8.38 10.07 -2.83
N THR A 75 9.49 10.27 -3.56
CA THR A 75 9.53 11.20 -4.69
C THR A 75 8.93 10.51 -5.90
N VAL A 76 7.96 11.16 -6.51
CA VAL A 76 7.25 10.68 -7.69
C VAL A 76 7.33 11.71 -8.80
N THR A 77 7.24 11.24 -10.05
CA THR A 77 7.07 12.13 -11.19
C THR A 77 5.60 12.20 -11.55
N VAL A 78 5.04 13.41 -11.53
CA VAL A 78 3.66 13.70 -11.92
C VAL A 78 3.64 14.32 -13.30
N GLN A 79 2.68 13.95 -14.14
CA GLN A 79 2.50 14.50 -15.48
C GLN A 79 1.18 15.25 -15.56
N ASN A 80 1.19 16.51 -15.98
CA ASN A 80 -0.04 17.29 -16.18
C ASN A 80 -0.68 17.04 -17.57
N GLU A 81 -1.85 17.63 -17.82
CA GLU A 81 -2.58 17.47 -19.09
C GLU A 81 -1.80 17.88 -20.33
N HIS A 82 -0.83 18.81 -20.19
CA HIS A 82 0.06 19.24 -21.26
C HIS A 82 1.28 18.34 -21.44
N ARG A 83 1.28 17.14 -20.85
CA ARG A 83 2.38 16.16 -20.85
C ARG A 83 3.68 16.65 -20.23
N ARG A 84 3.64 17.73 -19.46
CA ARG A 84 4.81 18.21 -18.72
C ARG A 84 4.92 17.44 -17.42
N THR A 85 6.12 16.97 -17.14
CA THR A 85 6.43 16.24 -15.92
C THR A 85 7.04 17.17 -14.88
N GLU A 86 6.67 16.96 -13.62
CA GLU A 86 7.25 17.63 -12.47
C GLU A 86 7.50 16.60 -11.36
N SER A 87 8.47 16.87 -10.49
CA SER A 87 8.72 16.06 -9.30
C SER A 87 7.77 16.48 -8.17
N ALA A 88 7.22 15.50 -7.47
CA ALA A 88 6.38 15.71 -6.29
C ALA A 88 6.78 14.73 -5.18
N VAL A 89 6.54 15.10 -3.93
CA VAL A 89 6.78 14.23 -2.77
C VAL A 89 5.45 13.79 -2.20
N ILE A 90 5.24 12.50 -2.01
CA ILE A 90 4.04 11.97 -1.37
C ILE A 90 3.98 12.44 0.09
N VAL A 91 2.88 13.11 0.43
CA VAL A 91 2.64 13.65 1.79
C VAL A 91 1.56 12.87 2.54
N GLY A 92 0.70 12.13 1.83
CA GLY A 92 -0.31 11.30 2.46
C GLY A 92 -1.46 10.95 1.54
N VAL A 93 -2.63 10.79 2.14
CA VAL A 93 -3.92 10.62 1.47
C VAL A 93 -4.92 11.64 1.99
N ASP A 94 -5.77 12.14 1.10
CA ASP A 94 -6.84 13.06 1.43
C ASP A 94 -8.01 12.37 2.15
N ASN A 95 -9.03 13.14 2.52
CA ASN A 95 -10.22 12.63 3.23
C ASN A 95 -11.06 11.64 2.39
N TYR A 96 -10.81 11.54 1.09
CA TYR A 96 -11.48 10.64 0.16
C TYR A 96 -10.62 9.42 -0.19
N GLY A 97 -9.39 9.34 0.34
CA GLY A 97 -8.45 8.25 0.10
C GLY A 97 -7.64 8.39 -1.18
N PHE A 98 -7.63 9.57 -1.81
CA PHE A 98 -6.72 9.86 -2.93
C PHE A 98 -5.36 10.25 -2.41
N LEU A 99 -4.32 9.95 -3.19
CA LEU A 99 -2.95 10.24 -2.82
C LEU A 99 -2.67 11.75 -2.94
N GLU A 100 -2.09 12.35 -1.91
CA GLU A 100 -1.67 13.75 -1.91
C GLU A 100 -0.15 13.85 -2.09
N ALA A 101 0.28 14.76 -2.94
CA ALA A 101 1.69 15.02 -3.20
C ALA A 101 1.99 16.52 -3.22
N GLN A 102 3.16 16.91 -2.71
CA GLN A 102 3.64 18.28 -2.72
C GLN A 102 4.64 18.49 -3.86
N LEU A 103 4.36 19.47 -4.72
CA LEU A 103 5.25 19.91 -5.80
C LEU A 103 6.45 20.70 -5.26
N VAL A 104 7.48 20.87 -6.08
CA VAL A 104 8.65 21.71 -5.75
C VAL A 104 8.24 23.16 -5.44
N SER A 105 7.15 23.63 -6.06
CA SER A 105 6.56 24.95 -5.78
C SER A 105 5.95 25.08 -4.37
N GLY A 106 5.81 23.99 -3.62
CA GLY A 106 5.11 23.93 -2.33
C GLY A 106 3.61 23.67 -2.44
N THR A 107 3.06 23.67 -3.66
CA THR A 107 1.65 23.39 -3.93
C THR A 107 1.34 21.92 -3.67
N THR A 108 0.30 21.62 -2.91
CA THR A 108 -0.20 20.25 -2.72
C THR A 108 -1.24 19.94 -3.80
N ILE A 109 -1.10 18.77 -4.43
CA ILE A 109 -1.99 18.27 -5.47
C ILE A 109 -2.53 16.90 -5.08
N THR A 110 -3.75 16.62 -5.52
CA THR A 110 -4.37 15.30 -5.41
C THR A 110 -4.08 14.48 -6.67
N LEU A 111 -3.61 13.25 -6.49
CA LEU A 111 -3.32 12.31 -7.55
C LEU A 111 -4.49 11.34 -7.69
N GLN A 112 -5.19 11.43 -8.81
CA GLN A 112 -6.31 10.54 -9.09
C GLN A 112 -5.84 9.32 -9.89
N PRO A 113 -6.35 8.12 -9.58
CA PRO A 113 -6.08 6.94 -10.36
C PRO A 113 -6.78 7.06 -11.72
N ASP A 114 -6.01 7.34 -12.78
CA ASP A 114 -6.51 7.39 -14.16
C ASP A 114 -6.63 5.99 -14.83
N GLY A 115 -6.55 4.93 -14.02
CA GLY A 115 -6.71 3.55 -14.42
C GLY A 115 -5.48 2.87 -15.03
N ASN A 116 -4.38 3.59 -15.33
CA ASN A 116 -3.23 2.97 -16.01
C ASN A 116 -1.84 3.53 -15.67
N SER A 117 -1.73 4.39 -14.67
CA SER A 117 -0.56 5.25 -14.54
C SER A 117 0.22 5.16 -13.23
N PHE A 118 0.11 4.06 -12.48
CA PHE A 118 1.04 3.83 -11.38
C PHE A 118 2.07 2.78 -11.81
N ASN A 119 3.19 3.26 -12.36
CA ASN A 119 4.33 2.40 -12.61
C ASN A 119 5.22 2.40 -11.38
N MET A 120 4.97 1.42 -10.50
CA MET A 120 5.73 1.20 -9.26
C MET A 120 7.22 0.99 -9.49
N MET A 121 7.64 0.43 -10.63
CA MET A 121 9.04 0.19 -10.93
C MET A 121 9.79 1.48 -11.29
N ASP A 122 9.06 2.45 -11.85
CA ASP A 122 9.63 3.72 -12.32
C ASP A 122 9.34 4.88 -11.36
N GLY A 123 8.64 4.65 -10.24
CA GLY A 123 8.23 5.71 -9.30
C GLY A 123 7.29 6.75 -9.95
N LEU A 124 6.56 6.38 -10.99
CA LEU A 124 5.71 7.27 -11.78
C LEU A 124 4.25 7.15 -11.33
N ILE A 125 3.63 8.30 -10.99
CA ILE A 125 2.19 8.43 -10.77
C ILE A 125 1.67 9.48 -11.73
N TYR A 126 0.87 9.09 -12.72
CA TYR A 126 0.24 10.07 -13.59
C TYR A 126 -1.08 10.52 -12.97
N SER A 127 -1.31 11.83 -13.00
CA SER A 127 -2.57 12.44 -12.57
C SER A 127 -3.02 13.39 -13.68
N LYS A 128 -4.17 13.12 -14.28
CA LYS A 128 -4.84 14.13 -15.11
C LYS A 128 -5.53 15.10 -14.15
N LEU A 129 -4.93 16.27 -13.95
CA LEU A 129 -5.58 17.39 -13.29
C LEU A 129 -6.64 17.93 -14.24
N HIS A 130 -7.91 17.59 -14.01
CA HIS A 130 -9.06 18.19 -14.71
C HIS A 130 -9.27 19.66 -14.34
#